data_AF-A0A1B5Z8E1-F1
#
_entry.id   AF-A0A1B5Z8E1-F1
#
_cell.length_a   1.000
_cell.length_b   1.000
_cell.length_c   1.000
_cell.angle_alpha   90.00
_cell.angle_beta   90.00
_cell.angle_gamma   90.00
#
_symmetry.space_group_name_H-M   'P 1'
#
loop_
_entity.id
_entity.type
_entity.pdbx_description
1 polymer ?
#
loop_
_entity_poly.entity_id
_entity_poly.type
_entity_poly.pdbx_seq_one_letter_code
_entity_poly.pdbx_strand_id
1 'polypeptide(L)'
;FHPQNPASKAVNYGLKSKFQHPFENWTAVKGNQDAWNQLWNGFREKVTWHRRHRNAIKSIFNKKAAKRLSGLLSDARKKIDKDPNNPPKWLAGGSSSTLVSKWASPEYQTKCQRNKQNRDTEQAKSSCVHLGGSRSAATLRIQFIKKYGRAPTFMEMNALMHKYADSDDWAGPRAEEVA
;
A
#
# COMPACT_ATOMS: atom_id res chain seq x y z
N PHE A 1 -17.52 6.77 -0.39
CA PHE A 1 -17.22 5.63 -1.28
C PHE A 1 -15.83 5.07 -0.98
N HIS A 2 -15.76 3.94 -0.29
CA HIS A 2 -14.53 3.20 -0.03
C HIS A 2 -14.64 1.82 -0.69
N PRO A 3 -14.32 1.66 -1.98
CA PRO A 3 -14.30 0.34 -2.60
C PRO A 3 -13.03 -0.39 -2.14
N GLN A 4 -13.05 -1.00 -0.94
CA GLN A 4 -11.79 -1.46 -0.33
C GLN A 4 -11.17 -2.65 -1.06
N ASN A 5 -11.92 -3.72 -1.30
CA ASN A 5 -11.38 -4.92 -1.95
C ASN A 5 -11.48 -4.88 -3.48
N PRO A 6 -12.63 -4.52 -4.10
CA PRO A 6 -12.74 -4.50 -5.56
C PRO A 6 -11.77 -3.51 -6.22
N ALA A 7 -11.66 -2.28 -5.70
CA ALA A 7 -10.73 -1.32 -6.29
C ALA A 7 -9.26 -1.69 -6.04
N SER A 8 -8.92 -2.29 -4.90
CA SER A 8 -7.55 -2.76 -4.67
C SER A 8 -7.18 -3.92 -5.61
N LYS A 9 -8.12 -4.84 -5.88
CA LYS A 9 -7.96 -5.89 -6.89
C LYS A 9 -7.82 -5.29 -8.30
N ALA A 10 -8.64 -4.30 -8.66
CA ALA A 10 -8.58 -3.61 -9.94
C ALA A 10 -7.25 -2.85 -10.14
N VAL A 11 -6.77 -2.14 -9.11
CA VAL A 11 -5.44 -1.48 -9.13
C VAL A 11 -4.34 -2.51 -9.34
N ASN A 12 -4.38 -3.63 -8.61
CA ASN A 12 -3.39 -4.69 -8.75
C ASN A 12 -3.43 -5.33 -10.15
N TYR A 13 -4.62 -5.51 -10.73
CA TYR A 13 -4.78 -5.99 -12.11
C TYR A 13 -4.14 -5.00 -13.09
N GLY A 14 -4.48 -3.72 -13.03
CA GLY A 14 -3.92 -2.69 -13.91
C GLY A 14 -2.40 -2.63 -13.83
N LEU A 15 -1.83 -2.64 -12.61
CA LEU A 15 -0.39 -2.68 -12.40
C LEU A 15 0.24 -3.95 -13.02
N LYS A 16 -0.22 -5.15 -12.67
CA LYS A 16 0.45 -6.37 -13.14
C LYS A 16 0.29 -6.63 -14.65
N SER A 17 -0.80 -6.17 -15.26
CA SER A 17 -1.10 -6.45 -16.67
C SER A 17 -0.55 -5.41 -17.64
N LYS A 18 -0.29 -4.18 -17.18
CA LYS A 18 0.10 -3.06 -18.04
C LYS A 18 1.44 -2.41 -17.67
N PHE A 19 2.18 -2.98 -16.71
CA PHE A 19 3.50 -2.44 -16.33
C PHE A 19 4.56 -2.85 -17.36
N GLN A 20 4.86 -1.93 -18.28
CA GLN A 20 5.76 -2.19 -19.42
C GLN A 20 7.12 -1.51 -19.29
N HIS A 21 7.25 -0.52 -18.41
CA HIS A 21 8.48 0.24 -18.21
C HIS A 21 9.00 0.11 -16.78
N PRO A 22 10.32 0.20 -16.56
CA PRO A 22 10.96 0.01 -15.26
C PRO A 22 10.81 1.25 -14.35
N PHE A 23 9.57 1.63 -14.05
CA PHE A 23 9.30 2.72 -13.12
C PHE A 23 9.65 2.31 -11.69
N GLU A 24 10.56 3.04 -11.07
CA GLU A 24 11.02 2.76 -9.69
C GLU A 24 9.98 3.08 -8.63
N ASN A 25 9.04 3.98 -8.95
CA ASN A 25 8.03 4.47 -8.02
C ASN A 25 6.90 5.16 -8.79
N TRP A 26 5.82 5.46 -8.06
CA TRP A 26 4.63 6.09 -8.66
C TRP A 26 4.86 7.53 -9.12
N THR A 27 5.84 8.24 -8.56
CA THR A 27 6.18 9.59 -9.04
C THR A 27 6.76 9.52 -10.45
N ALA A 28 7.62 8.54 -10.74
CA ALA A 28 8.11 8.29 -12.10
C ALA A 28 6.97 7.92 -13.07
N VAL A 29 6.01 7.11 -12.62
CA VAL A 29 4.79 6.83 -13.41
C VAL A 29 4.01 8.10 -13.70
N LYS A 30 3.75 8.96 -12.70
CA LYS A 30 3.03 10.22 -12.90
C LYS A 30 3.76 11.22 -13.79
N GLY A 31 5.10 11.15 -13.83
CA GLY A 31 5.93 11.94 -14.73
C GLY A 31 5.83 11.49 -16.20
N ASN A 32 5.26 10.32 -16.47
CA ASN A 32 5.01 9.80 -17.80
C ASN A 32 3.48 9.66 -18.02
N GLN A 33 2.91 10.59 -18.79
CA GLN A 33 1.46 10.67 -18.98
C GLN A 33 0.87 9.42 -19.64
N ASP A 34 1.60 8.80 -20.57
CA ASP A 34 1.14 7.60 -21.27
C ASP A 34 1.09 6.39 -20.34
N ALA A 35 2.14 6.18 -19.55
CA ALA A 35 2.16 5.12 -18.55
C ALA A 35 1.06 5.31 -17.49
N TRP A 36 0.87 6.54 -17.01
CA TRP A 36 -0.22 6.83 -16.08
C TRP A 36 -1.59 6.53 -16.69
N ASN A 37 -1.82 6.96 -17.94
CA ASN A 37 -3.06 6.71 -18.67
C ASN A 37 -3.31 5.22 -18.89
N GLN A 38 -2.28 4.46 -19.25
CA GLN A 38 -2.35 3.01 -19.46
C GLN A 38 -2.81 2.28 -18.19
N LEU A 39 -2.21 2.61 -17.04
CA LEU A 39 -2.57 2.03 -15.75
C LEU A 39 -3.96 2.47 -15.28
N TRP A 40 -4.32 3.74 -15.53
CA TRP A 40 -5.65 4.26 -15.24
C TRP A 40 -6.74 3.60 -16.10
N ASN A 41 -6.45 3.31 -17.37
CA ASN A 41 -7.34 2.58 -18.27
C ASN A 41 -7.57 1.15 -17.78
N GLY A 42 -6.50 0.42 -17.44
CA GLY A 42 -6.61 -0.93 -16.89
C GLY A 42 -7.40 -1.00 -15.57
N PHE A 43 -7.34 0.06 -14.75
CA PHE A 43 -8.19 0.18 -13.57
C PHE A 43 -9.68 0.40 -13.95
N ARG A 44 -9.95 1.30 -14.90
CA ARG A 44 -11.31 1.61 -15.39
C ARG A 44 -12.02 0.42 -16.02
N GLU A 45 -11.29 -0.51 -16.63
CA GLU A 45 -11.85 -1.77 -17.16
C GLU A 45 -12.51 -2.65 -16.09
N LYS A 46 -12.16 -2.47 -14.82
CA LYS A 46 -12.59 -3.35 -13.72
C LYS A 46 -13.54 -2.70 -12.73
N VAL A 47 -13.77 -1.39 -12.83
CA VAL A 47 -14.61 -0.65 -11.88
C VAL A 47 -15.37 0.47 -12.58
N THR A 48 -16.61 0.67 -12.16
CA THR A 48 -17.46 1.78 -12.60
C THR A 48 -17.75 2.71 -11.43
N TRP A 49 -18.06 3.97 -11.73
CA TRP A 49 -18.45 4.95 -10.73
C TRP A 49 -19.30 6.06 -11.35
N HIS A 50 -20.10 6.73 -10.53
CA HIS A 50 -20.86 7.90 -10.96
C HIS A 50 -19.95 9.07 -11.33
N ARG A 51 -20.23 9.80 -12.43
CA ARG A 51 -19.39 10.88 -12.98
C ARG A 51 -18.97 11.92 -11.93
N ARG A 52 -19.88 12.27 -11.02
CA ARG A 52 -19.65 13.19 -9.88
C ARG A 52 -18.47 12.80 -8.97
N HIS A 53 -18.07 11.53 -8.93
CA HIS A 53 -17.00 11.04 -8.08
C HIS A 53 -15.65 10.90 -8.82
N ARG A 54 -15.56 11.28 -10.10
CA ARG A 54 -14.35 11.06 -10.93
C ARG A 54 -13.06 11.57 -10.28
N ASN A 55 -13.08 12.79 -9.75
CA ASN A 55 -11.89 13.40 -9.12
C ASN A 55 -11.49 12.67 -7.84
N ALA A 56 -12.47 12.32 -7.00
CA ALA A 56 -12.24 11.54 -5.79
C ALA A 56 -11.67 10.15 -6.11
N ILE A 57 -12.22 9.46 -7.13
CA ILE A 57 -11.72 8.15 -7.56
C ILE A 57 -10.31 8.25 -8.14
N LYS A 58 -10.00 9.28 -8.94
CA LYS A 58 -8.63 9.51 -9.46
C LYS A 58 -7.63 9.72 -8.32
N SER A 59 -8.01 10.47 -7.28
CA SER A 59 -7.17 10.66 -6.08
C SER A 59 -6.95 9.34 -5.33
N ILE A 60 -8.02 8.59 -5.08
CA ILE A 60 -7.96 7.28 -4.41
C ILE A 60 -7.09 6.29 -5.20
N PHE A 61 -7.25 6.26 -6.52
CA PHE A 61 -6.45 5.43 -7.42
C PHE A 61 -4.96 5.74 -7.28
N ASN A 62 -4.57 7.01 -7.38
CA ASN A 62 -3.17 7.41 -7.23
C ASN A 62 -2.58 6.97 -5.89
N LYS A 63 -3.31 7.18 -4.78
CA LYS A 63 -2.85 6.77 -3.45
C LYS A 63 -2.69 5.25 -3.35
N LYS A 64 -3.67 4.48 -3.85
CA LYS A 64 -3.64 3.01 -3.81
C LYS A 64 -2.59 2.42 -4.74
N ALA A 65 -2.49 2.94 -5.97
CA ALA A 65 -1.51 2.48 -6.95
C ALA A 65 -0.09 2.76 -6.48
N ALA A 66 0.17 3.92 -5.86
CA ALA A 66 1.46 4.21 -5.26
C ALA A 66 1.86 3.20 -4.18
N LYS A 67 0.98 2.95 -3.21
CA LYS A 67 1.24 1.96 -2.15
C LYS A 67 1.40 0.56 -2.73
N ARG A 68 0.58 0.17 -3.71
CA ARG A 68 0.59 -1.18 -4.29
C ARG A 68 1.83 -1.42 -5.15
N LEU A 69 2.22 -0.46 -5.99
CA LEU A 69 3.44 -0.54 -6.80
C LEU A 69 4.69 -0.66 -5.91
N SER A 70 4.78 0.15 -4.85
CA SER A 70 5.88 0.05 -3.88
C SER A 70 5.99 -1.34 -3.26
N GLY A 71 4.86 -1.94 -2.88
CA GLY A 71 4.84 -3.32 -2.38
C GLY A 71 5.27 -4.34 -3.44
N LEU A 72 4.71 -4.26 -4.65
CA LEU A 72 5.07 -5.16 -5.75
C LEU A 72 6.56 -5.11 -6.10
N LEU A 73 7.14 -3.91 -6.17
CA LEU A 73 8.59 -3.74 -6.41
C LEU A 73 9.43 -4.30 -5.26
N SER A 74 9.00 -4.11 -4.01
CA SER A 74 9.69 -4.71 -2.86
C SER A 74 9.64 -6.25 -2.90
N ASP A 75 8.50 -6.83 -3.26
CA ASP A 75 8.34 -8.28 -3.38
C ASP A 75 9.15 -8.82 -4.57
N ALA A 76 9.18 -8.07 -5.68
CA ALA A 76 10.00 -8.40 -6.83
C ALA A 76 11.49 -8.44 -6.49
N ARG A 77 11.99 -7.42 -5.81
CA ARG A 77 13.39 -7.38 -5.36
C ARG A 77 13.72 -8.59 -4.49
N LYS A 78 12.91 -8.86 -3.46
CA LYS A 78 13.09 -10.06 -2.61
C LYS A 78 13.09 -11.38 -3.39
N LYS A 79 12.27 -11.48 -4.44
CA LYS A 79 12.24 -12.68 -5.29
C LYS A 79 13.52 -12.78 -6.12
N ILE A 80 13.94 -11.68 -6.74
CA ILE A 80 15.15 -11.62 -7.57
C ILE A 80 16.41 -11.86 -6.72
N ASP A 81 16.48 -11.32 -5.51
CA ASP A 81 17.58 -11.56 -4.56
C ASP A 81 17.70 -13.05 -4.20
N LYS A 82 16.59 -13.79 -4.19
CA LYS A 82 16.56 -15.24 -3.91
C LYS A 82 16.86 -16.09 -5.14
N ASP A 83 16.35 -15.70 -6.30
CA ASP A 83 16.48 -16.41 -7.57
C ASP A 83 16.55 -15.38 -8.72
N PRO A 84 17.77 -14.94 -9.08
CA PRO A 84 17.98 -13.93 -10.11
C PRO A 84 17.49 -14.35 -11.50
N ASN A 85 17.42 -15.66 -11.75
CA ASN A 85 17.02 -16.23 -13.03
C ASN A 85 15.49 -16.35 -13.19
N ASN A 86 14.73 -16.01 -12.14
CA ASN A 86 13.28 -16.18 -12.09
C ASN A 86 12.56 -14.91 -11.60
N PRO A 87 12.68 -13.78 -12.32
CA PRO A 87 11.97 -12.57 -11.96
C PRO A 87 10.45 -12.79 -11.99
N PRO A 88 9.66 -11.96 -11.28
CA PRO A 88 8.21 -12.02 -11.38
C PRO A 88 7.72 -11.85 -12.82
N LYS A 89 6.78 -12.68 -13.26
CA LYS A 89 6.21 -12.65 -14.63
C LYS A 89 5.66 -11.28 -15.06
N TRP A 90 5.23 -10.46 -14.10
CA TRP A 90 4.70 -9.12 -14.37
C TRP A 90 5.79 -8.06 -14.65
N LEU A 91 7.08 -8.38 -14.41
CA LEU A 91 8.25 -7.57 -14.75
C LEU A 91 8.88 -8.00 -16.10
N ALA A 92 8.10 -8.62 -16.98
CA ALA A 92 8.56 -9.06 -18.30
C ALA A 92 9.03 -7.88 -19.18
N GLY A 93 9.87 -8.18 -20.18
CA GLY A 93 10.26 -7.22 -21.23
C GLY A 93 11.33 -6.20 -20.83
N GLY A 94 12.54 -6.65 -20.47
CA GLY A 94 13.70 -5.77 -20.19
C GLY A 94 13.60 -4.91 -18.92
N SER A 95 12.40 -4.72 -18.35
CA SER A 95 12.18 -3.92 -17.15
C SER A 95 12.91 -4.45 -15.91
N SER A 96 13.09 -5.77 -15.82
CA SER A 96 13.76 -6.39 -14.67
C SER A 96 15.24 -6.00 -14.55
N SER A 97 16.01 -6.04 -15.64
CA SER A 97 17.45 -5.71 -15.60
C SER A 97 17.67 -4.24 -15.25
N THR A 98 16.91 -3.33 -15.85
CA THR A 98 16.97 -1.89 -15.54
C THR A 98 16.64 -1.60 -14.07
N LEU A 99 15.62 -2.26 -13.51
CA LEU A 99 15.28 -2.10 -12.09
C LEU A 99 16.37 -2.65 -11.17
N VAL A 100 16.98 -3.79 -11.52
CA VAL A 100 18.09 -4.37 -10.76
C VAL A 100 19.29 -3.43 -10.73
N SER A 101 19.71 -2.89 -11.87
CA SER A 101 20.81 -1.91 -11.94
C SER A 101 20.52 -0.68 -11.08
N LYS A 102 19.28 -0.20 -11.07
CA LYS A 102 18.85 0.94 -10.25
C LYS A 102 18.83 0.63 -8.76
N TRP A 103 18.39 -0.56 -8.37
CA TRP A 103 18.43 -0.96 -6.96
C TRP A 103 19.87 -1.16 -6.45
N ALA A 104 20.80 -1.51 -7.33
CA ALA A 104 22.22 -1.58 -7.02
C ALA A 104 22.91 -0.21 -6.95
N SER A 105 22.24 0.88 -7.37
CA SER A 105 22.86 2.21 -7.37
C SER A 105 23.16 2.69 -5.95
N PRO A 106 24.29 3.39 -5.72
CA PRO A 106 24.64 3.94 -4.41
C PRO A 106 23.54 4.85 -3.85
N GLU A 107 22.93 5.69 -4.69
CA GLU A 107 21.87 6.62 -4.28
C GLU A 107 20.66 5.86 -3.73
N TYR A 108 20.27 4.76 -4.37
CA TYR A 108 19.17 3.92 -3.92
C TYR A 108 19.49 3.24 -2.58
N GLN A 109 20.71 2.69 -2.45
CA GLN A 109 21.17 2.03 -1.24
C GLN A 109 21.24 3.00 -0.06
N THR A 110 21.83 4.18 -0.24
CA THR A 110 21.87 5.24 0.79
C THR A 110 20.47 5.64 1.23
N LYS A 111 19.54 5.82 0.29
CA LYS A 111 18.14 6.13 0.61
C LYS A 111 17.48 5.02 1.41
N CYS A 112 17.71 3.75 1.04
CA CYS A 112 17.17 2.61 1.78
C CYS A 112 17.72 2.53 3.20
N GLN A 113 19.03 2.74 3.36
CA GLN A 113 19.69 2.71 4.65
C GLN A 113 19.18 3.83 5.57
N ARG A 114 19.05 5.06 5.04
CA ARG A 114 18.44 6.17 5.78
C ARG A 114 17.01 5.86 6.23
N ASN A 115 16.20 5.30 5.33
CA ASN A 115 14.82 4.89 5.67
C ASN A 115 14.78 3.75 6.70
N LYS A 116 15.80 2.89 6.76
CA LYS A 116 15.93 1.86 7.80
C LYS A 116 16.25 2.53 9.14
N GLN A 117 17.27 3.38 9.18
CA GLN A 117 17.66 4.13 10.38
C GLN A 117 16.50 4.95 10.96
N ASN A 118 15.74 5.66 10.12
CA ASN A 118 14.58 6.44 10.57
C ASN A 118 13.50 5.58 11.25
N ARG A 119 13.33 4.32 10.80
CA ARG A 119 12.37 3.38 11.39
C ARG A 119 12.87 2.75 12.69
N ASP A 120 14.19 2.67 12.88
CA ASP A 120 14.81 2.11 14.08
C ASP A 120 14.94 3.13 15.22
N THR A 121 14.51 4.37 15.03
CA THR A 121 14.50 5.41 16.08
C THR A 121 13.53 5.06 17.21
N GLU A 122 13.86 5.45 18.44
CA GLU A 122 12.98 5.26 19.61
C GLU A 122 11.62 5.95 19.44
N GLN A 123 11.60 7.13 18.82
CA GLN A 123 10.36 7.83 18.47
C GLN A 123 9.47 7.01 17.52
N ALA A 124 10.05 6.31 16.54
CA ALA A 124 9.28 5.46 15.64
C ALA A 124 8.73 4.22 16.36
N LYS A 125 9.52 3.60 17.25
CA LYS A 125 9.11 2.42 18.03
C LYS A 125 8.02 2.73 19.06
N SER A 126 8.08 3.91 19.68
CA SER A 126 7.08 4.38 20.67
C SER A 126 5.81 4.97 20.04
N SER A 127 5.76 5.11 18.71
CA SER A 127 4.59 5.64 18.02
C SER A 127 3.38 4.70 18.09
N CYS A 128 2.18 5.26 17.97
CA CYS A 128 0.94 4.48 18.04
C CYS A 128 0.79 3.59 16.79
N VAL A 129 1.14 2.30 16.91
CA VAL A 129 1.07 1.34 15.81
C VAL A 129 -0.36 0.83 15.67
N HIS A 130 -0.97 1.03 14.50
CA HIS A 130 -2.26 0.42 14.17
C HIS A 130 -2.07 -1.06 13.79
N LEU A 131 -2.71 -1.97 14.52
CA LEU A 131 -2.69 -3.42 14.30
C LEU A 131 -3.78 -3.92 13.34
N GLY A 132 -4.71 -3.06 12.92
CA GLY A 132 -5.80 -3.43 12.00
C GLY A 132 -5.33 -3.99 10.63
N GLY A 133 -4.04 -3.90 10.31
CA GLY A 133 -3.45 -4.46 9.09
C GLY A 133 -4.10 -3.87 7.83
N SER A 134 -4.75 -4.71 7.04
CA SER A 134 -5.48 -4.27 5.83
C SER A 134 -6.89 -3.72 6.11
N ARG A 135 -7.41 -3.89 7.34
CA ARG A 135 -8.73 -3.39 7.74
C ARG A 135 -8.59 -1.92 8.14
N SER A 136 -9.38 -1.05 7.53
CA SER A 136 -9.42 0.35 7.95
C SER A 136 -10.27 0.53 9.21
N ALA A 137 -10.06 1.64 9.91
CA ALA A 137 -10.94 2.15 10.96
C ALA A 137 -12.43 2.12 10.55
N ALA A 138 -12.76 2.57 9.33
CA ALA A 138 -14.14 2.55 8.85
C ALA A 138 -14.72 1.13 8.74
N THR A 139 -13.90 0.15 8.32
CA THR A 139 -14.32 -1.26 8.22
C THR A 139 -14.56 -1.85 9.61
N LEU A 140 -13.64 -1.59 10.54
CA LEU A 140 -13.79 -1.97 11.94
C LEU A 140 -15.05 -1.36 12.55
N ARG A 141 -15.31 -0.07 12.30
CA ARG A 141 -16.53 0.63 12.75
C ARG A 141 -17.81 0.02 12.17
N ILE A 142 -17.86 -0.29 10.87
CA ILE A 142 -19.04 -0.92 10.24
C ILE A 142 -19.29 -2.30 10.86
N GLN A 143 -18.22 -3.09 11.07
CA GLN A 143 -18.34 -4.40 11.69
C GLN A 143 -18.81 -4.30 13.15
N PHE A 144 -18.33 -3.30 13.89
CA PHE A 144 -18.79 -3.01 15.24
C PHE A 144 -20.28 -2.67 15.26
N ILE A 145 -20.74 -1.75 14.41
CA ILE A 145 -22.16 -1.38 14.31
C ILE A 145 -23.02 -2.59 13.99
N LYS A 146 -22.59 -3.45 13.05
CA LYS A 146 -23.31 -4.68 12.72
C LYS A 146 -23.40 -5.65 13.90
N LYS A 147 -22.37 -5.72 14.75
CA LYS A 147 -22.32 -6.65 15.89
C LYS A 147 -23.11 -6.13 17.10
N TYR A 148 -23.03 -4.83 17.40
CA TYR A 148 -23.54 -4.25 18.64
C TYR A 148 -24.75 -3.33 18.45
N GLY A 149 -25.21 -3.11 17.21
CA GLY A 149 -26.36 -2.24 16.91
C GLY A 149 -26.13 -0.74 17.16
N ARG A 150 -24.92 -0.34 17.58
CA ARG A 150 -24.56 1.05 17.88
C ARG A 150 -23.16 1.39 17.36
N ALA A 151 -22.87 2.68 17.26
CA ALA A 151 -21.51 3.14 16.98
C ALA A 151 -20.56 2.81 18.15
N PRO A 152 -19.28 2.49 17.88
CA PRO A 152 -18.27 2.38 18.91
C PRO A 152 -17.97 3.75 19.53
N THR A 153 -17.63 3.77 20.81
CA THR A 153 -17.03 4.93 21.48
C THR A 153 -15.60 5.15 20.95
N PHE A 154 -15.01 6.29 21.31
CA PHE A 154 -13.61 6.56 20.98
C PHE A 154 -12.67 5.50 21.57
N MET A 155 -12.89 5.10 22.83
CA MET A 155 -12.07 4.10 23.54
C MET A 155 -12.18 2.72 22.89
N GLU A 156 -13.40 2.30 22.55
CA GLU A 156 -13.63 1.03 21.83
C GLU A 156 -12.96 1.05 20.45
N MET A 157 -13.00 2.19 19.77
CA MET A 157 -12.32 2.34 18.50
C MET A 157 -10.79 2.31 18.63
N ASN A 158 -10.23 2.91 19.69
CA ASN A 158 -8.80 2.84 20.02
C ASN A 158 -8.38 1.39 20.27
N ALA A 159 -9.09 0.66 21.13
CA ALA A 159 -8.84 -0.75 21.41
C ALA A 159 -8.88 -1.62 20.14
N LEU A 160 -9.91 -1.46 19.30
CA LEU A 160 -10.03 -2.20 18.03
C LEU A 160 -8.86 -1.97 17.06
N MET A 161 -8.21 -0.82 17.15
CA MET A 161 -7.12 -0.45 16.25
C MET A 161 -5.75 -0.79 16.80
N HIS A 162 -5.60 -0.92 18.12
CA HIS A 162 -4.31 -0.91 18.79
C HIS A 162 -4.09 -2.04 19.79
N LYS A 163 -5.05 -2.95 19.97
CA LYS A 163 -4.82 -4.18 20.73
C LYS A 163 -4.51 -5.38 19.84
N TYR A 164 -3.63 -6.24 20.32
CA TYR A 164 -3.35 -7.54 19.72
C TYR A 164 -4.58 -8.43 19.87
N ALA A 165 -4.99 -9.10 18.78
CA ALA A 165 -6.22 -9.88 18.76
C ALA A 165 -6.14 -11.16 19.61
N ASP A 166 -4.92 -11.62 19.86
CA ASP A 166 -4.53 -12.86 20.53
C ASP A 166 -4.24 -12.66 22.02
N SER A 167 -3.71 -11.50 22.43
CA SER A 167 -3.34 -11.25 23.84
C SER A 167 -4.06 -10.08 24.51
N ASP A 168 -4.89 -9.31 23.79
CA ASP A 168 -5.52 -8.06 24.26
C ASP A 168 -4.52 -6.98 24.74
N ASP A 169 -3.22 -7.21 24.54
CA ASP A 169 -2.14 -6.27 24.86
C ASP A 169 -2.12 -5.10 23.87
N TRP A 170 -1.59 -3.95 24.31
CA TRP A 170 -1.42 -2.78 23.46
C TRP A 170 -0.24 -2.91 22.50
N ALA A 171 -0.42 -2.41 21.27
CA ALA A 171 0.59 -2.37 20.22
C ALA A 171 1.79 -1.46 20.55
N GLY A 172 1.63 -0.59 21.55
CA GLY A 172 2.66 0.34 21.98
C GLY A 172 2.15 1.26 23.10
N PRO A 173 3.08 1.88 23.85
CA PRO A 173 2.77 2.64 25.06
C PRO A 173 1.83 3.82 24.80
N ARG A 174 1.94 4.46 23.62
CA ARG A 174 1.09 5.61 23.27
C ARG A 174 -0.38 5.25 23.06
N ALA A 175 -0.68 4.00 22.67
CA ALA A 175 -2.07 3.56 22.52
C ALA A 175 -2.74 3.34 23.88
N GLU A 176 -1.96 2.88 24.86
CA GLU A 176 -2.36 2.66 26.24
C GLU A 176 -2.61 3.97 27.00
N GLU A 177 -1.78 5.00 26.79
CA GLU A 177 -1.98 6.34 27.39
C GLU A 177 -3.31 7.01 27.02
N VAL A 178 -3.92 6.58 25.91
CA VAL A 178 -5.17 7.14 25.35
C VAL A 178 -6.36 6.23 25.66
N ALA A 179 -6.15 5.16 26.43
CA ALA A 179 -7.12 4.11 26.74
C ALA A 179 -7.92 4.33 28.03
#